data_AF-A0A1B4XED8-F1
#
_entry.id   AF-A0A1B4XED8-F1
#
_cell.length_a   1.000
_cell.length_b   1.000
_cell.length_c   1.000
_cell.angle_alpha   90.00
_cell.angle_beta   90.00
_cell.angle_gamma   90.00
#
_symmetry.space_group_name_H-M   'P 1'
#
loop_
_entity.id
_entity.type
_entity.pdbx_description
1 polymer ?
#
loop_
_entity_poly.entity_id
_entity_poly.type
_entity_poly.pdbx_seq_one_letter_code
_entity_poly.pdbx_strand_id
1 'polypeptide(L)'
;MHTAITISRVICVFMGIVHLFGQLFFGIFAITPTISGISGILAGSFSKASYTSAKLLLLVAPAGVLAIGADAYDYYASDQIPGNYYAWPEEVVFVAALLFIAYGALSRLRQRNEQNG
;
A
#
# COMPACT_ATOMS: atom_id res chain seq x y z
N MET A 1 8.82 -4.71 -17.22
CA MET A 1 8.49 -5.03 -15.81
C MET A 1 9.29 -4.22 -14.79
N HIS A 2 10.60 -4.01 -14.96
CA HIS A 2 11.43 -3.29 -13.98
C HIS A 2 11.00 -1.83 -13.72
N THR A 3 10.65 -1.09 -14.78
CA THR A 3 10.19 0.31 -14.70
C THR A 3 8.86 0.43 -13.96
N ALA A 4 7.87 -0.40 -14.31
CA ALA A 4 6.56 -0.41 -13.65
C ALA A 4 6.64 -0.65 -12.14
N ILE A 5 7.46 -1.62 -11.68
CA ILE A 5 7.66 -1.86 -10.24
C ILE A 5 8.31 -0.66 -9.54
N THR A 6 9.17 0.06 -10.25
CA THR A 6 9.84 1.24 -9.69
C THR A 6 8.85 2.39 -9.55
N ILE A 7 7.99 2.59 -10.55
CA ILE A 7 6.88 3.56 -10.49
C ILE A 7 5.94 3.21 -9.32
N SER A 8 5.51 1.94 -9.21
CA SER A 8 4.66 1.51 -8.09
C SER A 8 5.30 1.77 -6.73
N ARG A 9 6.62 1.60 -6.59
CA ARG A 9 7.32 1.93 -5.35
C ARG A 9 7.24 3.42 -5.02
N VAL A 10 7.50 4.28 -6.01
CA VAL A 10 7.42 5.74 -5.82
C VAL A 10 6.01 6.15 -5.42
N ILE A 11 4.99 5.61 -6.10
CA ILE A 11 3.58 5.82 -5.74
C ILE A 11 3.31 5.39 -4.30
N CYS A 12 3.75 4.20 -3.88
CA CYS A 12 3.52 3.72 -2.53
C CYS A 12 4.20 4.58 -1.46
N VAL A 13 5.45 5.04 -1.68
CA VAL A 13 6.11 5.95 -0.73
C VAL A 13 5.36 7.27 -0.67
N PHE A 14 5.02 7.86 -1.82
CA PHE A 14 4.32 9.13 -1.88
C PHE A 14 2.96 9.06 -1.18
N MET A 15 2.12 8.08 -1.54
CA MET A 15 0.81 7.89 -0.92
C MET A 15 0.91 7.54 0.56
N GLY A 16 1.94 6.78 0.95
CA GLY A 16 2.23 6.48 2.34
C GLY A 16 2.51 7.75 3.16
N ILE A 17 3.28 8.68 2.60
CA ILE A 17 3.53 9.99 3.20
C ILE A 17 2.26 10.83 3.23
N VAL A 18 1.46 10.85 2.15
CA VAL A 18 0.19 11.60 2.11
C VAL A 18 -0.76 11.19 3.23
N HIS A 19 -0.88 9.88 3.50
CA HIS A 19 -1.74 9.37 4.58
C HIS A 19 -1.24 9.78 5.98
N LEU A 20 0.07 9.69 6.24
CA LEU A 20 0.62 10.03 7.55
C LEU A 20 0.67 11.55 7.76
N PHE A 21 1.06 12.29 6.73
CA PHE A 21 1.09 13.75 6.76
C PHE A 21 -0.30 14.34 6.83
N GLY A 22 -1.29 13.77 6.12
CA GLY A 22 -2.69 14.19 6.21
C GLY A 22 -3.20 14.12 7.65
N GLN A 23 -2.96 13.00 8.34
CA GLN A 23 -3.32 12.85 9.76
C GLN A 23 -2.63 13.90 10.64
N LEU A 24 -1.34 14.15 10.43
CA LEU A 24 -0.59 15.16 11.17
C LEU A 24 -1.13 16.58 10.91
N PHE A 25 -1.45 16.90 9.65
CA PHE A 25 -1.93 18.21 9.23
C PHE A 25 -3.33 18.52 9.77
N PHE A 26 -4.23 17.53 9.75
CA PHE A 26 -5.59 17.69 10.26
C PHE A 26 -5.72 17.40 11.77
N GLY A 27 -4.68 16.87 12.42
CA GLY A 27 -4.68 16.53 13.84
C GLY A 27 -5.60 15.36 14.19
N ILE A 28 -5.97 14.54 13.20
CA ILE A 28 -6.88 13.40 13.36
C ILE A 28 -6.07 12.13 13.14
N PHE A 29 -5.87 11.35 14.20
CA PHE A 29 -5.10 10.12 14.16
C PHE A 29 -6.03 8.92 14.15
N ALA A 30 -6.02 8.17 13.05
CA ALA A 30 -6.80 6.97 12.87
C ALA A 30 -5.90 5.80 12.49
N ILE A 31 -6.28 4.60 12.95
CA ILE A 31 -5.47 3.40 12.78
C ILE A 31 -5.43 2.98 11.30
N THR A 32 -6.55 3.07 10.59
CA THR A 32 -6.66 2.71 9.17
C THR A 32 -5.70 3.50 8.28
N PRO A 33 -5.73 4.85 8.23
CA PRO A 33 -4.78 5.60 7.40
C PRO A 33 -3.33 5.48 7.92
N THR A 34 -3.12 5.17 9.20
CA THR A 34 -1.78 4.88 9.74
C THR A 34 -1.22 3.58 9.17
N ILE A 35 -2.01 2.52 9.15
CA ILE A 35 -1.62 1.23 8.56
C ILE A 35 -1.40 1.39 7.05
N SER A 36 -2.29 2.08 6.34
CA SER A 36 -2.13 2.40 4.91
C SER A 36 -0.82 3.16 4.67
N GLY A 37 -0.57 4.21 5.46
CA GLY A 37 0.62 5.05 5.42
C GLY A 37 1.93 4.27 5.58
N ILE A 38 2.04 3.54 6.67
CA ILE A 38 3.20 2.68 6.97
C ILE A 38 3.36 1.62 5.88
N SER A 39 2.27 1.00 5.44
CA SER A 39 2.33 -0.04 4.42
C SER A 39 2.85 0.48 3.08
N GLY A 40 2.44 1.68 2.67
CA GLY A 40 2.96 2.35 1.48
C GLY A 40 4.47 2.62 1.58
N ILE A 41 4.91 3.21 2.69
CA ILE A 41 6.34 3.51 2.92
C ILE A 41 7.18 2.24 2.90
N LEU A 42 6.77 1.20 3.63
CA LEU A 42 7.48 -0.07 3.68
C LEU A 42 7.49 -0.75 2.30
N ALA A 43 6.34 -0.83 1.63
CA ALA A 43 6.24 -1.46 0.30
C ALA A 43 7.13 -0.76 -0.74
N GLY A 44 7.19 0.57 -0.68
CA GLY A 44 8.04 1.38 -1.56
C GLY A 44 9.53 1.30 -1.23
N SER A 45 9.88 1.25 0.06
CA SER A 45 11.26 1.39 0.55
C SER A 45 12.04 0.08 0.57
N PHE A 46 11.40 -1.07 0.81
CA PHE A 46 12.13 -2.33 0.82
C PHE A 46 12.72 -2.60 -0.57
N SER A 47 13.95 -3.09 -0.64
CA SER A 47 14.67 -3.34 -1.89
C SER A 47 14.30 -4.68 -2.53
N LYS A 48 14.53 -4.78 -3.84
CA LYS A 48 14.32 -5.99 -4.65
C LYS A 48 15.26 -7.16 -4.28
N ALA A 49 16.29 -6.94 -3.47
CA ALA A 49 17.46 -7.82 -3.40
C ALA A 49 17.37 -9.01 -2.42
N SER A 50 16.47 -9.00 -1.43
CA SER A 50 16.43 -10.05 -0.39
C SER A 50 15.13 -10.85 -0.36
N TYR A 51 15.23 -12.15 -0.11
CA TYR A 51 14.10 -13.05 0.11
C TYR A 51 13.26 -12.65 1.32
N THR A 52 13.89 -12.17 2.39
CA THR A 52 13.20 -11.64 3.58
C THR A 52 12.36 -10.43 3.20
N SER A 53 12.89 -9.54 2.35
CA SER A 53 12.14 -8.39 1.84
C SER A 53 10.94 -8.83 1.00
N ALA A 54 11.08 -9.85 0.16
CA ALA A 54 9.94 -10.36 -0.63
C ALA A 54 8.84 -10.96 0.25
N LYS A 55 9.17 -11.70 1.31
CA LYS A 55 8.19 -12.19 2.30
C LYS A 55 7.48 -11.04 3.02
N LEU A 56 8.24 -10.03 3.43
CA LEU A 56 7.69 -8.88 4.12
C LEU A 56 6.72 -8.10 3.23
N LEU A 57 7.03 -7.94 1.94
CA LEU A 57 6.14 -7.30 0.97
C LEU A 57 4.80 -8.05 0.81
N LEU A 58 4.79 -9.37 0.98
CA LEU A 58 3.56 -10.17 0.97
C LEU A 58 2.71 -10.04 2.24
N LEU A 59 3.28 -9.51 3.33
CA LEU A 59 2.53 -9.19 4.54
C LEU A 59 2.05 -7.74 4.52
N VAL A 60 2.95 -6.83 4.15
CA VAL A 60 2.72 -5.38 4.16
C VAL A 60 1.70 -4.94 3.12
N ALA A 61 1.78 -5.45 1.89
CA ALA A 61 0.88 -4.99 0.83
C ALA A 61 -0.59 -5.35 1.11
N PRO A 62 -0.96 -6.59 1.51
CA PRO A 62 -2.34 -6.89 1.91
C PRO A 62 -2.81 -6.09 3.12
N ALA A 63 -1.95 -5.84 4.11
CA ALA A 63 -2.31 -5.01 5.25
C ALA A 63 -2.70 -3.59 4.83
N GLY A 64 -1.95 -2.97 3.92
CA GLY A 64 -2.28 -1.66 3.35
C GLY A 64 -3.59 -1.67 2.56
N VAL A 65 -3.82 -2.68 1.71
CA VAL A 65 -5.07 -2.81 0.94
C VAL A 65 -6.28 -2.98 1.85
N LEU A 66 -6.18 -3.81 2.87
CA LEU A 66 -7.27 -4.01 3.85
C LEU A 66 -7.53 -2.75 4.67
N ALA A 67 -6.50 -2.00 5.02
CA ALA A 67 -6.64 -0.75 5.75
C ALA A 67 -7.36 0.33 4.91
N ILE A 68 -7.01 0.47 3.63
CA ILE A 68 -7.72 1.37 2.69
C ILE A 68 -9.17 0.92 2.53
N GLY A 69 -9.42 -0.38 2.42
CA GLY A 69 -10.79 -0.92 2.34
C GLY A 69 -11.62 -0.66 3.59
N ALA A 70 -11.01 -0.78 4.78
CA ALA A 70 -11.64 -0.46 6.05
C ALA A 70 -11.92 1.04 6.19
N ASP A 71 -11.00 1.89 5.73
CA ASP A 71 -11.16 3.35 5.72
C ASP A 71 -12.31 3.78 4.81
N ALA A 72 -12.35 3.24 3.60
CA ALA A 72 -13.46 3.47 2.66
C ALA A 72 -14.79 2.98 3.24
N TYR A 73 -14.81 1.83 3.91
CA TYR A 73 -16.01 1.32 4.56
C TYR A 73 -16.49 2.26 5.67
N ASP A 74 -15.60 2.72 6.56
CA ASP A 74 -15.95 3.63 7.64
C ASP A 74 -16.48 4.96 7.11
N TYR A 75 -15.82 5.51 6.09
CA TYR A 75 -16.27 6.71 5.38
C TYR A 75 -17.72 6.56 4.88
N TYR A 76 -18.05 5.44 4.24
CA TYR A 76 -19.42 5.21 3.74
C TYR A 76 -20.41 4.80 4.83
N ALA A 77 -19.96 4.31 5.98
CA ALA A 77 -20.83 3.93 7.09
C ALA A 77 -21.17 5.13 7.99
N SER A 78 -20.22 6.03 8.18
CA SER A 78 -20.26 7.08 9.20
C SER A 78 -20.43 8.48 8.59
N ASP A 79 -19.90 8.75 7.39
CA ASP A 79 -19.76 10.10 6.82
C ASP A 79 -20.62 10.35 5.56
N GLN A 80 -21.81 9.75 5.48
CA GLN A 80 -22.76 9.94 4.37
C GLN A 80 -23.39 11.34 4.35
N ILE A 81 -22.59 12.35 4.05
CA ILE A 81 -23.03 13.72 3.81
C ILE A 81 -23.10 13.95 2.30
N PRO A 82 -24.22 14.45 1.75
CA PRO A 82 -24.31 14.79 0.33
C PRO A 82 -23.17 15.73 -0.10
N GLY A 83 -22.43 15.34 -1.14
CA GLY A 83 -21.29 16.11 -1.67
C GLY A 83 -19.93 15.77 -1.05
N ASN A 84 -19.88 14.93 -0.02
CA ASN A 84 -18.65 14.33 0.46
C ASN A 84 -18.30 13.14 -0.46
N TYR A 85 -17.13 13.15 -1.10
CA TYR A 85 -16.66 12.03 -1.91
C TYR A 85 -15.35 11.45 -1.35
N TYR A 86 -15.31 10.13 -1.23
CA TYR A 86 -14.08 9.42 -0.94
C TYR A 86 -13.09 9.60 -2.09
N ALA A 87 -11.80 9.75 -1.77
CA ALA A 87 -10.71 10.00 -2.71
C ALA A 87 -10.33 8.76 -3.54
N TRP A 88 -11.32 8.13 -4.19
CA TRP A 88 -11.15 6.91 -4.97
C TRP A 88 -10.08 6.99 -6.06
N PRO A 89 -9.94 8.09 -6.85
CA PRO A 89 -8.91 8.15 -7.87
C PRO A 89 -7.51 7.92 -7.32
N GLU A 90 -7.20 8.51 -6.17
CA GLU A 90 -5.92 8.37 -5.48
C GLU A 90 -5.77 6.98 -4.85
N GLU A 91 -6.81 6.51 -4.16
CA GLU A 91 -6.78 5.23 -3.44
C GLU A 91 -6.71 4.01 -4.37
N VAL A 92 -7.37 4.05 -5.53
CA VAL A 92 -7.28 2.97 -6.52
C VAL A 92 -5.87 2.86 -7.07
N VAL A 93 -5.22 3.99 -7.35
CA VAL A 93 -3.82 4.01 -7.83
C VAL A 93 -2.89 3.46 -6.75
N PHE A 94 -3.14 3.78 -5.48
CA PHE A 94 -2.35 3.27 -4.36
C PHE A 94 -2.52 1.75 -4.18
N VAL A 95 -3.77 1.26 -4.16
CA VAL A 95 -4.08 -0.18 -4.08
C VAL A 95 -3.45 -0.93 -5.25
N ALA A 96 -3.57 -0.42 -6.48
CA ALA A 96 -2.95 -1.04 -7.65
C ALA A 96 -1.42 -1.12 -7.52
N ALA A 97 -0.77 -0.09 -6.99
CA ALA A 97 0.67 -0.08 -6.75
C ALA A 97 1.10 -1.11 -5.70
N LEU A 98 0.36 -1.24 -4.59
CA LEU A 98 0.59 -2.25 -3.55
C LEU A 98 0.48 -3.67 -4.12
N LEU A 99 -0.59 -3.95 -4.88
CA LEU A 99 -0.81 -5.25 -5.51
C LEU A 99 0.28 -5.58 -6.54
N PHE A 100 0.73 -4.60 -7.33
CA PHE A 100 1.79 -4.82 -8.31
C PHE A 100 3.14 -5.13 -7.65
N ILE A 101 3.44 -4.51 -6.50
CA ILE A 101 4.63 -4.82 -5.69
C ILE A 101 4.50 -6.23 -5.10
N ALA A 102 3.34 -6.58 -4.54
CA ALA A 102 3.09 -7.90 -3.98
C ALA A 102 3.23 -9.02 -5.03
N TYR A 103 2.65 -8.81 -6.22
CA TYR A 103 2.78 -9.72 -7.35
C TYR A 103 4.25 -9.90 -7.75
N GLY A 104 4.99 -8.79 -7.89
CA GLY A 104 6.43 -8.85 -8.19
C GLY A 104 7.26 -9.56 -7.10
N ALA A 105 6.86 -9.48 -5.84
CA ALA A 105 7.50 -10.22 -4.75
C ALA A 105 7.18 -11.73 -4.82
N LEU A 106 5.92 -12.07 -5.07
CA LEU A 106 5.46 -13.46 -5.21
C LEU A 106 6.17 -14.18 -6.35
N SER A 107 6.27 -13.55 -7.53
CA SER A 107 6.96 -14.14 -8.69
C SER A 107 8.42 -14.48 -8.37
N ARG A 108 9.11 -13.66 -7.59
CA ARG A 108 10.50 -13.92 -7.19
C ARG A 108 10.64 -15.03 -6.18
N LEU A 109 9.76 -15.08 -5.19
CA LEU A 109 9.77 -16.18 -4.22
C LEU A 109 9.57 -17.52 -4.93
N ARG A 110 8.67 -17.55 -5.93
CA ARG A 110 8.45 -18.74 -6.76
C ARG A 110 9.71 -19.13 -7.54
N GLN A 111 10.32 -18.19 -8.27
CA GLN A 111 11.56 -18.45 -9.02
C GLN A 111 12.69 -18.97 -8.12
N ARG A 112 12.84 -18.41 -6.90
CA ARG A 112 13.87 -18.88 -5.97
C ARG A 112 13.59 -20.28 -5.44
N ASN A 113 12.33 -20.61 -5.17
CA ASN A 113 11.95 -21.96 -4.73
C ASN A 113 12.21 -22.99 -5.84
N GLU A 114 11.98 -22.64 -7.11
CA GLU A 114 12.28 -23.49 -8.28
C GLU A 114 13.79 -23.68 -8.52
N GLN A 115 14.65 -22.77 -8.05
CA GLN A 115 16.12 -22.88 -8.14
C GLN A 115 16.76 -23.69 -7.00
N ASN A 116 16.06 -23.84 -5.87
CA ASN A 116 16.57 -24.50 -4.67
C ASN A 116 15.98 -25.90 -4.44
N GLY A 117 15.06 -26.35 -5.30
CA GLY A 117 14.47 -27.70 -5.29
C GLY A 117 15.03 -28.53 -6.43
#